data_AF-A0A1D7QYG9-F1
#
_entry.id   AF-A0A1D7QYG9-F1
#
_cell.length_a   1.000
_cell.length_b   1.000
_cell.length_c   1.000
_cell.angle_alpha   90.00
_cell.angle_beta   90.00
_cell.angle_gamma   90.00
#
_symmetry.space_group_name_H-M   'P 1'
#
loop_
_entity.id
_entity.type
_entity.pdbx_description
1 polymer ?
#
loop_
_entity_poly.entity_id
_entity_poly.type
_entity_poly.pdbx_seq_one_letter_code
_entity_poly.pdbx_strand_id
1 'polypeptide(L)'
;MTIQLKRFHQNDIPQLLSWIDSAAFCMQWGGPSFQWPLTKEQLQTYIKENDGEEPERLIFKAVDGETGETVGHISLGKLDRGNKTGRIGKVLVGNPDHRGKGIAGQMVTAICRIGFEELSLERISLGVFDFNAAAVRAYERVGFRQEGLMRSFRQVGQERWNLIEMAMLKEDWMAKHLTHQWEGFKPFVGASIRSILGERLIFQRDWGTPDQDVILTGDPVLHWARDRADHAIEREGFLRMNWYEHESGEDELQVQFQDTPDPLPYVTDIESPNRIIHLVSEYSFGDGEIEQITGYGFLEGDQGYLCTLIFKIPNGYVTIESFPGVMEIRIGKQKPERSLFDVLLFEWGRGADE
;
A
#
# COMPACT_ATOMS: atom_id res chain seq x y z
N MET A 1 17.86 -7.75 -9.26
CA MET A 1 18.19 -6.32 -9.39
C MET A 1 17.34 -5.48 -8.45
N THR A 2 17.96 -5.01 -7.38
CA THR A 2 17.33 -4.16 -6.35
C THR A 2 17.86 -2.74 -6.49
N ILE A 3 16.97 -1.75 -6.52
CA ILE A 3 17.37 -0.33 -6.67
C ILE A 3 17.52 0.36 -5.31
N GLN A 4 18.65 1.06 -5.14
CA GLN A 4 18.92 1.93 -3.99
C GLN A 4 19.04 3.38 -4.43
N LEU A 5 18.46 4.30 -3.68
CA LEU A 5 18.64 5.74 -3.90
C LEU A 5 19.84 6.25 -3.10
N LYS A 6 20.80 6.86 -3.78
CA LYS A 6 21.94 7.56 -3.18
C LYS A 6 21.89 9.03 -3.57
N ARG A 7 22.34 9.93 -2.70
CA ARG A 7 22.39 11.36 -3.00
C ARG A 7 23.20 11.60 -4.28
N PHE A 8 22.66 12.45 -5.14
CA PHE A 8 23.31 12.88 -6.37
C PHE A 8 24.29 14.01 -6.08
N HIS A 9 25.52 13.88 -6.59
CA HIS A 9 26.59 14.84 -6.37
C HIS A 9 27.22 15.31 -7.68
N GLN A 10 28.09 16.31 -7.59
CA GLN A 10 28.74 16.91 -8.76
C GLN A 10 29.51 15.91 -9.64
N ASN A 11 30.03 14.83 -9.05
CA ASN A 11 30.76 13.78 -9.77
C ASN A 11 29.85 12.88 -10.63
N ASP A 12 28.53 12.92 -10.40
CA ASP A 12 27.54 12.11 -11.13
C ASP A 12 27.04 12.83 -12.41
N ILE A 13 27.32 14.13 -12.55
CA ILE A 13 26.91 14.94 -13.70
C ILE A 13 27.30 14.33 -15.05
N PRO A 14 28.56 13.88 -15.27
CA PRO A 14 28.95 13.38 -16.59
C PRO A 14 28.08 12.20 -17.06
N GLN A 15 27.68 11.33 -16.15
CA GLN A 15 26.81 10.19 -16.47
C GLN A 15 25.37 10.63 -16.76
N LEU A 16 24.82 11.57 -15.99
CA LEU A 16 23.50 12.12 -16.29
C LEU A 16 23.46 12.80 -17.66
N LEU A 17 24.50 13.56 -18.01
CA LEU A 17 24.62 14.22 -19.31
C LEU A 17 24.68 13.21 -20.46
N SER A 18 25.34 12.05 -20.27
CA SER A 18 25.45 11.04 -21.34
C SER A 18 24.12 10.36 -21.67
N TRP A 19 23.14 10.39 -20.77
CA TRP A 19 21.80 9.86 -21.01
C TRP A 19 20.86 10.82 -21.74
N ILE A 20 21.21 12.10 -21.86
CA ILE A 20 20.34 13.12 -22.43
C ILE A 20 20.85 13.54 -23.79
N ASP A 21 20.27 12.96 -24.84
CA ASP A 21 20.79 12.98 -26.21
C ASP A 21 20.08 13.96 -27.16
N SER A 22 18.97 14.56 -26.74
CA SER A 22 18.12 15.37 -27.61
C SER A 22 17.38 16.48 -26.87
N ALA A 23 17.01 17.53 -27.61
CA ALA A 23 16.23 18.64 -27.07
C ALA A 23 14.84 18.20 -26.56
N ALA A 24 14.18 17.28 -27.29
CA ALA A 24 12.90 16.74 -26.90
C ALA A 24 13.00 15.95 -25.58
N PHE A 25 14.03 15.10 -25.44
CA PHE A 25 14.22 14.35 -24.20
C PHE A 25 14.66 15.24 -23.04
N CYS A 26 15.50 16.26 -23.28
CA CYS A 26 15.85 17.28 -22.29
C CYS A 26 14.59 18.00 -21.76
N MET A 27 13.65 18.36 -22.63
CA MET A 27 12.37 18.95 -22.22
C MET A 27 11.47 17.93 -21.49
N GLN A 28 11.39 16.70 -21.99
CA GLN A 28 10.59 15.63 -21.37
C GLN A 28 11.03 15.34 -19.94
N TRP A 29 12.34 15.21 -19.71
CA TRP A 29 12.93 14.92 -18.40
C TRP A 29 13.05 16.18 -17.53
N GLY A 30 13.65 17.23 -18.08
CA GLY A 30 14.09 18.43 -17.39
C GLY A 30 13.00 19.48 -17.18
N GLY A 31 11.93 19.41 -17.98
CA GLY A 31 10.96 20.50 -18.09
C GLY A 31 11.62 21.82 -18.52
N PRO A 32 11.03 22.97 -18.18
CA PRO A 32 11.55 24.28 -18.55
C PRO A 32 12.74 24.72 -17.69
N SER A 33 13.15 23.92 -16.70
CA SER A 33 14.28 24.23 -15.82
C SER A 33 15.62 24.17 -16.55
N PHE A 34 15.68 23.51 -17.71
CA PHE A 34 16.91 23.36 -18.49
C PHE A 34 16.67 23.72 -19.97
N GLN A 35 17.73 24.17 -20.62
CA GLN A 35 17.80 24.45 -22.04
C GLN A 35 18.71 23.43 -22.73
N TRP A 36 18.36 23.07 -23.96
CA TRP A 36 19.21 22.23 -24.80
C TRP A 36 20.30 23.06 -25.51
N PRO A 37 21.55 22.59 -25.59
CA PRO A 37 22.09 21.38 -24.96
C PRO A 37 22.18 21.51 -23.44
N LEU A 38 21.90 20.41 -22.72
CA LEU A 38 22.06 20.39 -21.27
C LEU A 38 23.55 20.47 -20.92
N THR A 39 23.93 21.41 -20.06
CA THR A 39 25.33 21.60 -19.67
C THR A 39 25.55 21.39 -18.17
N LYS A 40 26.82 21.19 -17.80
CA LYS A 40 27.23 21.08 -16.40
C LYS A 40 26.83 22.32 -15.60
N GLU A 41 26.95 23.50 -16.18
CA GLU A 41 26.64 24.79 -15.54
C GLU A 41 25.15 24.89 -15.19
N GLN A 42 24.26 24.43 -16.09
CA GLN A 42 22.82 24.39 -15.82
C GLN A 42 22.48 23.46 -14.65
N LEU A 43 23.22 22.35 -14.51
CA LEU A 43 23.04 21.41 -13.40
C LEU A 43 23.62 21.92 -12.08
N GLN A 44 24.53 22.89 -12.07
CA GLN A 44 25.09 23.41 -10.81
C GLN A 44 24.02 24.04 -9.92
N THR A 45 23.13 24.85 -10.48
CA THR A 45 22.02 25.45 -9.72
C THR A 45 21.07 24.37 -9.20
N TYR A 46 20.76 23.39 -10.06
CA TYR A 46 19.92 22.25 -9.69
C TYR A 46 20.48 21.47 -8.49
N ILE A 47 21.78 21.18 -8.48
CA ILE A 47 22.40 20.38 -7.41
C ILE A 47 22.49 21.16 -6.10
N LYS A 48 22.65 22.49 -6.14
CA LYS A 48 22.63 23.33 -4.94
C LYS A 48 21.31 23.25 -4.17
N GLU A 49 20.19 22.96 -4.83
CA GLU A 49 18.91 22.72 -4.16
C GLU A 49 18.91 21.45 -3.27
N ASN A 50 19.93 20.58 -3.40
CA ASN A 50 20.11 19.33 -2.66
C ASN A 50 20.93 19.47 -1.37
N ASP A 51 21.52 20.64 -1.14
CA ASP A 51 22.43 20.88 -0.03
C ASP A 51 21.69 21.42 1.21
N GLY A 52 22.32 21.29 2.39
CA GLY A 52 21.81 21.79 3.67
C GLY A 52 20.99 20.77 4.47
N GLU A 53 20.62 21.15 5.70
CA GLU A 53 19.79 20.32 6.58
C GLU A 53 18.34 20.25 6.11
N GLU A 54 17.84 21.33 5.52
CA GLU A 54 16.50 21.41 4.92
C GLU A 54 16.57 21.77 3.43
N PRO A 55 16.96 20.82 2.56
CA PRO A 55 17.08 21.08 1.14
C PRO A 55 15.73 21.41 0.49
N GLU A 56 15.73 22.30 -0.50
CA GLU A 56 14.55 22.63 -1.31
C GLU A 56 14.12 21.47 -2.21
N ARG A 57 15.09 20.59 -2.53
CA ARG A 57 14.90 19.40 -3.35
C ARG A 57 15.81 18.28 -2.89
N LEU A 58 15.27 17.09 -2.70
CA LEU A 58 16.07 15.87 -2.59
C LEU A 58 16.38 15.33 -3.99
N ILE A 59 17.66 15.15 -4.30
CA ILE A 59 18.12 14.66 -5.60
C ILE A 59 18.91 13.37 -5.41
N PHE A 60 18.50 12.34 -6.14
CA PHE A 60 19.06 11.01 -6.03
C PHE A 60 19.49 10.46 -7.38
N LYS A 61 20.59 9.72 -7.34
CA LYS A 61 20.89 8.70 -8.33
C LYS A 61 20.36 7.36 -7.88
N ALA A 62 19.85 6.57 -8.82
CA ALA A 62 19.44 5.20 -8.58
C ALA A 62 20.60 4.26 -8.90
N VAL A 63 20.93 3.41 -7.94
CA VAL A 63 22.05 2.48 -8.01
C VAL A 63 21.54 1.05 -7.92
N ASP A 64 22.03 0.19 -8.79
CA ASP A 64 21.83 -1.25 -8.67
C ASP A 64 22.58 -1.77 -7.43
N GLY A 65 21.85 -2.39 -6.51
CA GLY A 65 22.41 -2.93 -5.28
C GLY A 65 23.38 -4.09 -5.49
N GLU A 66 23.26 -4.83 -6.59
CA GLU A 66 24.14 -5.97 -6.89
C GLU A 66 25.46 -5.52 -7.54
N THR A 67 25.37 -4.66 -8.56
CA THR A 67 26.53 -4.25 -9.37
C THR A 67 27.17 -2.94 -8.90
N GLY A 68 26.45 -2.12 -8.13
CA GLY A 68 26.85 -0.76 -7.80
C GLY A 68 26.74 0.23 -8.97
N GLU A 69 26.23 -0.20 -10.12
CA GLU A 69 26.06 0.64 -11.30
C GLU A 69 24.98 1.68 -11.04
N THR A 70 25.23 2.92 -11.45
CA THR A 70 24.20 3.96 -11.44
C THR A 70 23.33 3.82 -12.69
N VAL A 71 22.04 3.58 -12.51
CA VAL A 71 21.10 3.19 -13.57
C VAL A 71 19.96 4.19 -13.78
N GLY A 72 19.89 5.25 -12.98
CA GLY A 72 18.85 6.26 -13.14
C GLY A 72 19.02 7.49 -12.27
N HIS A 73 18.05 8.38 -12.37
CA HIS A 73 17.98 9.67 -11.68
C HIS A 73 16.53 9.95 -11.26
N ILE A 74 16.35 10.53 -10.07
CA ILE A 74 15.04 10.95 -9.57
C ILE A 74 15.19 12.08 -8.56
N SER A 75 14.18 12.94 -8.44
CA SER A 75 14.16 13.98 -7.42
C SER A 75 12.78 14.20 -6.82
N LEU A 76 12.75 14.64 -5.57
CA LEU A 76 11.57 15.09 -4.84
C LEU A 76 11.80 16.56 -4.46
N GLY A 77 11.06 17.47 -5.08
CA GLY A 77 11.19 18.91 -4.81
C GLY A 77 9.83 19.57 -4.67
N LYS A 78 9.79 20.92 -4.74
CA LYS A 78 8.60 21.70 -4.38
C LYS A 78 8.07 21.27 -2.99
N LEU A 79 8.99 21.06 -2.06
CA LEU A 79 8.66 20.65 -0.71
C LEU A 79 7.94 21.80 -0.02
N ASP A 80 6.66 21.60 0.29
CA ASP A 80 5.88 22.51 1.11
C ASP A 80 5.72 21.83 2.47
N ARG A 81 6.58 22.21 3.42
CA ARG A 81 6.59 21.64 4.77
C ARG A 81 5.35 22.03 5.58
N GLY A 82 4.74 23.19 5.29
CA GLY A 82 3.53 23.65 5.96
C GLY A 82 2.31 22.84 5.55
N ASN A 83 2.16 22.57 4.26
CA ASN A 83 1.10 21.73 3.72
C ASN A 83 1.48 20.23 3.66
N LYS A 84 2.70 19.88 4.07
CA LYS A 84 3.27 18.52 4.01
C LYS A 84 3.14 17.89 2.62
N THR A 85 3.54 18.62 1.57
CA THR A 85 3.48 18.12 0.19
C THR A 85 4.84 18.10 -0.49
N GLY A 86 4.98 17.21 -1.47
CA GLY A 86 6.16 17.15 -2.33
C GLY A 86 5.80 16.79 -3.78
N ARG A 87 6.74 17.02 -4.69
CA ARG A 87 6.60 16.69 -6.10
C ARG A 87 7.79 15.89 -6.63
N ILE A 88 7.51 14.66 -7.06
CA ILE A 88 8.47 13.86 -7.81
C ILE A 88 8.66 14.46 -9.20
N GLY A 89 9.92 14.50 -9.64
CA GLY A 89 10.29 14.93 -10.98
C GLY A 89 11.67 14.44 -11.37
N LYS A 90 12.05 14.72 -12.62
CA LYS A 90 13.34 14.32 -13.19
C LYS A 90 13.57 12.79 -13.17
N VAL A 91 12.51 12.00 -13.24
CA VAL A 91 12.59 10.53 -13.29
C VAL A 91 13.22 10.11 -14.62
N LEU A 92 14.32 9.37 -14.56
CA LEU A 92 15.04 8.88 -15.73
C LEU A 92 15.66 7.52 -15.44
N VAL A 93 15.43 6.55 -16.34
CA VAL A 93 16.18 5.30 -16.40
C VAL A 93 17.22 5.46 -17.51
N GLY A 94 18.48 5.38 -17.12
CA GLY A 94 19.61 5.82 -17.94
C GLY A 94 19.91 4.92 -19.12
N ASN A 95 20.07 3.61 -18.86
CA ASN A 95 20.31 2.64 -19.91
C ASN A 95 18.98 2.22 -20.58
N PRO A 96 18.80 2.42 -21.91
CA PRO A 96 17.61 1.93 -22.62
C PRO A 96 17.37 0.42 -22.47
N ASP A 97 18.44 -0.40 -22.36
CA ASP A 97 18.35 -1.85 -22.18
C ASP A 97 17.78 -2.26 -20.81
N HIS A 98 17.66 -1.29 -19.90
CA HIS A 98 17.08 -1.47 -18.58
C HIS A 98 15.59 -1.06 -18.53
N ARG A 99 15.03 -0.57 -19.64
CA ARG A 99 13.58 -0.30 -19.73
C ARG A 99 12.78 -1.60 -19.69
N GLY A 100 11.57 -1.54 -19.13
CA GLY A 100 10.71 -2.72 -18.96
C GLY A 100 11.09 -3.63 -17.79
N LYS A 101 12.20 -3.39 -17.09
CA LYS A 101 12.65 -4.18 -15.93
C LYS A 101 12.14 -3.66 -14.57
N GLY A 102 11.09 -2.84 -14.56
CA GLY A 102 10.51 -2.29 -13.33
C GLY A 102 11.33 -1.21 -12.59
N ILE A 103 12.51 -0.81 -13.08
CA ILE A 103 13.41 0.15 -12.40
C ILE A 103 12.72 1.48 -12.06
N ALA A 104 11.94 2.03 -12.99
CA ALA A 104 11.19 3.27 -12.75
C ALA A 104 10.23 3.13 -11.56
N GLY A 105 9.53 2.00 -11.46
CA GLY A 105 8.68 1.69 -10.31
C GLY A 105 9.47 1.64 -9.02
N GLN A 106 10.58 0.88 -8.98
CA GLN A 106 11.43 0.78 -7.78
C GLN A 106 11.98 2.14 -7.33
N MET A 107 12.41 3.00 -8.25
CA MET A 107 12.86 4.36 -7.92
C MET A 107 11.74 5.21 -7.30
N VAL A 108 10.54 5.14 -7.89
CA VAL A 108 9.38 5.92 -7.42
C VAL A 108 8.91 5.40 -6.06
N THR A 109 8.84 4.09 -5.85
CA THR A 109 8.54 3.50 -4.54
C THR A 109 9.56 3.95 -3.50
N ALA A 110 10.86 3.86 -3.81
CA ALA A 110 11.91 4.26 -2.88
C ALA A 110 11.85 5.74 -2.49
N ILE A 111 11.53 6.64 -3.43
CA ILE A 111 11.41 8.07 -3.10
C ILE A 111 10.09 8.41 -2.40
N CYS A 112 9.02 7.64 -2.65
CA CYS A 112 7.77 7.76 -1.88
C CYS A 112 7.98 7.37 -0.42
N ARG A 113 8.74 6.29 -0.17
CA ARG A 113 9.15 5.91 1.20
C ARG A 113 9.82 7.06 1.93
N ILE A 114 10.82 7.70 1.30
CA ILE A 114 11.49 8.89 1.86
C ILE A 114 10.47 10.01 2.13
N GLY A 115 9.55 10.28 1.19
CA GLY A 115 8.56 11.34 1.34
C GLY A 115 7.53 11.09 2.45
N PHE A 116 6.91 9.91 2.49
CA PHE A 116 5.84 9.60 3.45
C PHE A 116 6.38 9.22 4.83
N GLU A 117 7.47 8.47 4.90
CA GLU A 117 7.97 7.90 6.17
C GLU A 117 9.03 8.79 6.81
N GLU A 118 10.04 9.25 6.05
CA GLU A 118 11.12 10.07 6.62
C GLU A 118 10.72 11.54 6.73
N LEU A 119 10.07 12.10 5.70
CA LEU A 119 9.65 13.50 5.67
C LEU A 119 8.23 13.74 6.21
N SER A 120 7.48 12.68 6.52
CA SER A 120 6.10 12.78 7.02
C SER A 120 5.17 13.63 6.13
N LEU A 121 5.35 13.56 4.81
CA LEU A 121 4.45 14.21 3.86
C LEU A 121 3.06 13.56 3.88
N GLU A 122 2.01 14.32 3.61
CA GLU A 122 0.63 13.80 3.45
C GLU A 122 0.30 13.54 1.98
N ARG A 123 1.04 14.16 1.06
CA ARG A 123 0.78 14.10 -0.39
C ARG A 123 2.04 14.19 -1.22
N ILE A 124 2.18 13.29 -2.18
CA ILE A 124 3.23 13.35 -3.22
C ILE A 124 2.57 13.42 -4.59
N SER A 125 2.98 14.40 -5.39
CA SER A 125 2.49 14.61 -6.77
C SER A 125 3.57 14.35 -7.81
N LEU A 126 3.15 14.14 -9.06
CA LEU A 126 4.04 14.14 -10.23
C LEU A 126 3.28 14.58 -11.47
N GLY A 127 4.03 14.93 -12.51
CA GLY A 127 3.48 15.26 -13.82
C GLY A 127 4.17 14.43 -14.90
N VAL A 128 3.38 13.88 -15.81
CA VAL A 128 3.87 13.04 -16.91
C VAL A 128 3.19 13.45 -18.21
N PHE A 129 3.95 13.56 -19.30
CA PHE A 129 3.35 13.85 -20.60
C PHE A 129 2.51 12.65 -21.07
N ASP A 130 1.34 12.93 -21.64
CA ASP A 130 0.33 11.92 -21.98
C ASP A 130 0.79 10.85 -22.96
N PHE A 131 1.69 11.19 -23.89
CA PHE A 131 2.30 10.21 -24.80
C PHE A 131 3.24 9.21 -24.11
N ASN A 132 3.66 9.46 -22.87
CA ASN A 132 4.56 8.58 -22.12
C ASN A 132 3.78 7.50 -21.34
N ALA A 133 3.02 6.69 -22.07
CA ALA A 133 2.16 5.65 -21.49
C ALA A 133 2.92 4.63 -20.61
N ALA A 134 4.21 4.41 -20.88
CA ALA A 134 5.04 3.52 -20.06
C ALA A 134 5.28 4.08 -18.65
N ALA A 135 5.52 5.40 -18.53
CA ALA A 135 5.69 6.04 -17.23
C ALA A 135 4.36 6.13 -16.49
N VAL A 136 3.25 6.45 -17.17
CA VAL A 136 1.90 6.46 -16.58
C VAL A 136 1.60 5.12 -15.90
N ARG A 137 1.75 4.01 -16.63
CA ARG A 137 1.55 2.66 -16.07
C ARG A 137 2.48 2.36 -14.89
N ALA A 138 3.72 2.81 -14.95
CA ALA A 138 4.65 2.62 -13.84
C ALA A 138 4.20 3.37 -12.57
N TYR A 139 3.70 4.60 -12.71
CA TYR A 139 3.20 5.38 -11.58
C TYR A 139 1.89 4.81 -11.02
N GLU A 140 0.96 4.39 -11.88
CA GLU A 140 -0.29 3.72 -11.47
C GLU A 140 -0.01 2.45 -10.68
N ARG A 141 0.94 1.61 -11.15
CA ARG A 141 1.36 0.40 -10.40
C ARG A 141 1.97 0.71 -9.04
N VAL A 142 2.65 1.84 -8.87
CA VAL A 142 3.13 2.26 -7.55
C VAL A 142 1.97 2.70 -6.65
N GLY A 143 0.87 3.18 -7.24
CA GLY A 143 -0.36 3.57 -6.54
C GLY A 143 -0.75 5.04 -6.74
N PHE A 144 -0.10 5.74 -7.68
CA PHE A 144 -0.51 7.09 -8.05
C PHE A 144 -1.83 7.05 -8.84
N ARG A 145 -2.72 7.99 -8.53
CA ARG A 145 -3.98 8.18 -9.26
C ARG A 145 -3.89 9.41 -10.16
N GLN A 146 -4.52 9.36 -11.33
CA GLN A 146 -4.64 10.52 -12.21
C GLN A 146 -5.68 11.49 -11.63
N GLU A 147 -5.32 12.76 -11.52
CA GLU A 147 -6.22 13.81 -11.02
C GLU A 147 -6.70 14.77 -12.11
N GLY A 148 -5.95 14.89 -13.21
CA GLY A 148 -6.37 15.71 -14.32
C GLY A 148 -5.43 15.71 -15.52
N LEU A 149 -5.97 16.14 -16.67
CA LEU A 149 -5.24 16.34 -17.91
C LEU A 149 -5.13 17.84 -18.23
N MET A 150 -3.94 18.40 -18.09
CA MET A 150 -3.62 19.74 -18.54
C MET A 150 -3.41 19.72 -20.06
N ARG A 151 -4.47 20.02 -20.82
CA ARG A 151 -4.41 20.10 -22.28
C ARG A 151 -3.50 21.24 -22.71
N SER A 152 -2.71 21.01 -23.76
CA SER A 152 -1.91 22.05 -24.38
C SER A 152 -0.92 22.68 -23.37
N PHE A 153 -0.39 21.89 -22.45
CA PHE A 153 0.39 22.36 -21.30
C PHE A 153 1.76 22.93 -21.69
N ARG A 154 2.46 22.30 -22.63
CA ARG A 154 3.82 22.70 -23.02
C ARG A 154 3.95 22.84 -24.53
N GLN A 155 4.55 23.92 -24.99
CA GLN A 155 4.96 24.07 -26.39
C GLN A 155 6.37 23.53 -26.58
N VAL A 156 6.54 22.62 -27.54
CA VAL A 156 7.84 22.02 -27.90
C VAL A 156 7.98 22.10 -29.41
N GLY A 157 8.80 23.04 -29.88
CA GLY A 157 8.84 23.40 -31.30
C GLY A 157 7.47 23.89 -31.80
N GLN A 158 6.91 23.19 -32.79
CA GLN A 158 5.57 23.47 -33.34
C GLN A 158 4.46 22.66 -32.67
N GLU A 159 4.80 21.73 -31.78
CA GLU A 159 3.84 20.86 -31.11
C GLU A 159 3.42 21.41 -29.76
N ARG A 160 2.26 20.94 -29.28
CA ARG A 160 1.78 21.19 -27.92
C ARG A 160 1.51 19.87 -27.22
N TRP A 161 2.18 19.65 -26.10
CA TRP A 161 2.08 18.42 -25.31
C TRP A 161 1.13 18.62 -24.14
N ASN A 162 0.32 17.60 -23.84
CA ASN A 162 -0.54 17.58 -22.67
C ASN A 162 0.21 16.98 -21.48
N LEU A 163 -0.15 17.40 -20.27
CA LEU A 163 0.42 16.86 -19.03
C LEU A 163 -0.68 16.19 -18.21
N ILE A 164 -0.48 14.94 -17.84
CA ILE A 164 -1.28 14.24 -16.84
C ILE A 164 -0.68 14.60 -15.48
N GLU A 165 -1.51 15.15 -14.61
CA GLU A 165 -1.20 15.38 -13.21
C GLU A 165 -1.64 14.15 -12.41
N MET A 166 -0.74 13.62 -11.58
CA MET A 166 -1.00 12.45 -10.74
C MET A 166 -0.55 12.71 -9.31
N ALA A 167 -1.19 12.03 -8.36
CA ALA A 167 -0.80 12.08 -6.97
C ALA A 167 -1.09 10.80 -6.20
N MET A 168 -0.45 10.69 -5.04
CA MET A 168 -0.67 9.67 -4.03
C MET A 168 -0.80 10.35 -2.68
N LEU A 169 -1.77 9.91 -1.87
CA LEU A 169 -1.93 10.33 -0.49
C LEU A 169 -1.20 9.38 0.46
N LYS A 170 -0.87 9.87 1.66
CA LYS A 170 -0.25 9.03 2.69
C LYS A 170 -1.12 7.82 3.05
N GLU A 171 -2.43 7.97 3.06
CA GLU A 171 -3.37 6.88 3.29
C GLU A 171 -3.28 5.79 2.21
N ASP A 172 -3.18 6.17 0.93
CA ASP A 172 -2.96 5.22 -0.18
C ASP A 172 -1.61 4.50 -0.03
N TRP A 173 -0.56 5.24 0.37
CA TRP A 173 0.75 4.66 0.64
C TRP A 173 0.67 3.64 1.77
N MET A 174 0.03 4.01 2.88
CA MET A 174 -0.08 3.13 4.04
C MET A 174 -0.90 1.89 3.72
N ALA A 175 -2.08 2.04 3.10
CA ALA A 175 -2.92 0.91 2.71
C ALA A 175 -2.14 -0.14 1.90
N LYS A 176 -1.28 0.31 0.99
CA LYS A 176 -0.47 -0.55 0.14
C LYS A 176 0.76 -1.18 0.83
N HIS A 177 1.24 -0.59 1.92
CA HIS A 177 2.44 -1.02 2.64
C HIS A 177 2.13 -1.49 4.08
N LEU A 178 0.85 -1.76 4.39
CA LEU A 178 0.41 -2.42 5.63
C LEU A 178 0.87 -3.89 5.73
N THR A 179 1.49 -4.41 4.67
CA THR A 179 2.10 -5.73 4.64
C THR A 179 3.31 -5.79 5.58
N HIS A 180 3.25 -6.74 6.52
CA HIS A 180 4.13 -6.98 7.68
C HIS A 180 3.72 -6.36 9.03
N GLN A 181 2.43 -6.15 9.29
CA GLN A 181 1.96 -5.88 10.67
C GLN A 181 1.51 -7.14 11.42
N TRP A 182 2.07 -8.32 11.11
CA TRP A 182 1.81 -9.56 11.86
C TRP A 182 2.17 -9.41 13.34
N GLU A 183 3.23 -8.65 13.65
CA GLU A 183 3.63 -8.32 15.02
C GLU A 183 2.51 -7.59 15.79
N GLY A 184 1.70 -6.80 15.08
CA GLY A 184 0.54 -6.10 15.63
C GLY A 184 -0.52 -7.05 16.19
N PHE A 185 -0.57 -8.31 15.76
CA PHE A 185 -1.49 -9.32 16.29
C PHE A 185 -0.99 -9.99 17.57
N LYS A 186 0.32 -10.01 17.87
CA LYS A 186 0.83 -10.67 19.09
C LYS A 186 0.14 -10.15 20.38
N PRO A 187 -0.08 -8.84 20.55
CA PRO A 187 -0.82 -8.30 21.71
C PRO A 187 -2.31 -8.70 21.80
N PHE A 188 -2.89 -9.29 20.75
CA PHE A 188 -4.31 -9.70 20.73
C PHE A 188 -4.52 -11.08 21.35
N VAL A 189 -3.47 -11.87 21.54
CA VAL A 189 -3.55 -13.11 22.31
C VAL A 189 -4.00 -12.79 23.74
N GLY A 190 -5.09 -13.42 24.18
CA GLY A 190 -5.75 -13.17 25.45
C GLY A 190 -6.72 -11.98 25.46
N ALA A 191 -7.01 -11.35 24.31
CA ALA A 191 -8.15 -10.44 24.17
C ALA A 191 -9.39 -11.21 23.68
N SER A 192 -10.56 -10.61 23.74
CA SER A 192 -11.83 -11.18 23.25
C SER A 192 -12.29 -10.44 22.01
N ILE A 193 -12.79 -11.17 21.00
CA ILE A 193 -13.54 -10.58 19.90
C ILE A 193 -14.97 -10.37 20.40
N ARG A 194 -15.42 -9.12 20.46
CA ARG A 194 -16.74 -8.75 20.99
C ARG A 194 -17.80 -8.83 19.92
N SER A 195 -17.52 -8.24 18.76
CA SER A 195 -18.41 -8.30 17.62
C SER A 195 -17.72 -8.15 16.27
N ILE A 196 -18.40 -8.58 15.22
CA ILE A 196 -18.10 -8.21 13.83
C ILE A 196 -19.12 -7.14 13.41
N LEU A 197 -18.62 -6.01 12.93
CA LEU A 197 -19.40 -4.96 12.31
C LEU A 197 -19.18 -4.97 10.80
N GLY A 198 -20.12 -4.44 10.03
CA GLY A 198 -19.96 -4.23 8.59
C GLY A 198 -21.19 -3.55 7.99
N GLU A 199 -21.05 -2.95 6.81
CA GLU A 199 -22.17 -2.31 6.11
C GLU A 199 -23.27 -3.35 5.78
N ARG A 200 -22.84 -4.57 5.41
CA ARG A 200 -23.73 -5.67 5.06
C ARG A 200 -23.15 -7.02 5.47
N LEU A 201 -23.74 -7.64 6.50
CA LEU A 201 -23.44 -9.02 6.88
C LEU A 201 -24.48 -9.97 6.28
N ILE A 202 -24.03 -10.92 5.47
CA ILE A 202 -24.88 -11.96 4.88
C ILE A 202 -24.60 -13.27 5.58
N PHE A 203 -25.58 -13.77 6.34
CA PHE A 203 -25.48 -15.05 7.04
C PHE A 203 -25.89 -16.20 6.12
N GLN A 204 -25.00 -17.17 5.98
CA GLN A 204 -25.27 -18.44 5.34
C GLN A 204 -25.05 -19.55 6.36
N ARG A 205 -26.09 -20.34 6.63
CA ARG A 205 -25.96 -21.58 7.39
C ARG A 205 -25.60 -22.69 6.41
N ASP A 206 -24.43 -23.28 6.55
CA ASP A 206 -24.03 -24.42 5.73
C ASP A 206 -24.81 -25.66 6.17
N TRP A 207 -25.58 -26.25 5.26
CA TRP A 207 -26.35 -27.46 5.52
C TRP A 207 -25.47 -28.70 5.63
N GLY A 208 -24.21 -28.64 5.17
CA GLY A 208 -23.23 -29.73 5.28
C GLY A 208 -22.48 -29.78 6.62
N THR A 209 -22.43 -28.66 7.36
CA THR A 209 -21.71 -28.53 8.64
C THR A 209 -22.62 -27.86 9.69
N PRO A 210 -23.49 -28.61 10.39
CA PRO A 210 -24.54 -28.06 11.25
C PRO A 210 -24.09 -27.25 12.50
N ASP A 211 -22.79 -27.01 12.66
CA ASP A 211 -22.16 -26.24 13.75
C ASP A 211 -21.27 -25.09 13.22
N GLN A 212 -21.56 -24.59 12.01
CA GLN A 212 -20.78 -23.53 11.36
C GLN A 212 -21.66 -22.37 10.88
N ASP A 213 -21.36 -21.17 11.37
CA ASP A 213 -21.90 -19.93 10.83
C ASP A 213 -20.92 -19.37 9.77
N VAL A 214 -21.45 -18.94 8.62
CA VAL A 214 -20.69 -18.27 7.57
C VAL A 214 -21.27 -16.86 7.38
N ILE A 215 -20.40 -15.85 7.43
CA ILE A 215 -20.74 -14.44 7.23
C ILE A 215 -19.98 -13.93 6.01
N LEU A 216 -20.70 -13.40 5.03
CA LEU A 216 -20.10 -12.76 3.86
C LEU A 216 -20.24 -11.23 3.99
N THR A 217 -19.15 -10.50 3.80
CA THR A 217 -19.09 -9.03 3.92
C THR A 217 -17.95 -8.44 3.10
N GLY A 218 -18.07 -7.18 2.67
CA GLY A 218 -17.03 -6.49 1.89
C GLY A 218 -16.01 -5.73 2.74
N ASP A 219 -16.36 -5.37 3.97
CA ASP A 219 -15.63 -4.42 4.81
C ASP A 219 -15.79 -4.71 6.32
N PRO A 220 -15.47 -5.92 6.82
CA PRO A 220 -15.66 -6.23 8.23
C PRO A 220 -14.77 -5.36 9.11
N VAL A 221 -15.35 -4.94 10.24
CA VAL A 221 -14.63 -4.33 11.35
C VAL A 221 -14.80 -5.22 12.58
N LEU A 222 -13.71 -5.82 13.07
CA LEU A 222 -13.72 -6.57 14.33
C LEU A 222 -13.61 -5.62 15.50
N HIS A 223 -14.60 -5.64 16.40
CA HIS A 223 -14.48 -5.03 17.73
C HIS A 223 -13.82 -6.02 18.68
N TRP A 224 -12.77 -5.59 19.35
CA TRP A 224 -12.06 -6.40 20.33
C TRP A 224 -11.91 -5.65 21.64
N ALA A 225 -11.83 -6.39 22.74
CA ALA A 225 -11.57 -5.84 24.05
C ALA A 225 -10.71 -6.81 24.88
N ARG A 226 -9.92 -6.24 25.79
CA ARG A 226 -9.19 -6.94 26.84
C ARG A 226 -9.80 -6.54 28.17
N ASP A 227 -10.20 -7.54 28.94
CA ASP A 227 -10.79 -7.34 30.25
C ASP A 227 -9.72 -7.42 31.33
N ARG A 228 -9.92 -6.63 32.38
CA ARG A 228 -9.25 -6.79 33.66
C ARG A 228 -9.93 -7.90 34.45
N ALA A 229 -9.22 -8.41 35.47
CA ALA A 229 -9.74 -9.43 36.38
C ALA A 229 -11.00 -9.01 37.15
N ASP A 230 -11.31 -7.71 37.25
CA ASP A 230 -12.52 -7.16 37.85
C ASP A 230 -13.67 -6.94 36.83
N HIS A 231 -13.54 -7.49 35.62
CA HIS A 231 -14.46 -7.31 34.50
C HIS A 231 -14.56 -5.87 33.96
N ALA A 232 -13.64 -4.98 34.33
CA ALA A 232 -13.49 -3.67 33.68
C ALA A 232 -12.72 -3.81 32.36
N ILE A 233 -13.05 -2.99 31.35
CA ILE A 233 -12.29 -2.97 30.09
C ILE A 233 -10.93 -2.30 30.34
N GLU A 234 -9.84 -3.04 30.08
CA GLU A 234 -8.48 -2.51 30.13
C GLU A 234 -8.15 -1.75 28.84
N ARG A 235 -8.50 -2.34 27.70
CA ARG A 235 -8.21 -1.84 26.36
C ARG A 235 -9.24 -2.39 25.39
N GLU A 236 -9.66 -1.58 24.45
CA GLU A 236 -10.48 -2.02 23.32
C GLU A 236 -10.03 -1.29 22.05
N GLY A 237 -10.56 -1.74 20.91
CA GLY A 237 -10.36 -1.07 19.63
C GLY A 237 -11.01 -1.86 18.51
N PHE A 238 -10.62 -1.52 17.30
CA PHE A 238 -11.23 -2.07 16.10
C PHE A 238 -10.17 -2.49 15.08
N LEU A 239 -10.41 -3.58 14.37
CA LEU A 239 -9.63 -4.00 13.20
C LEU A 239 -10.51 -3.90 11.98
N ARG A 240 -10.28 -2.91 11.13
CA ARG A 240 -10.89 -2.84 9.82
C ARG A 240 -10.13 -3.73 8.86
N MET A 241 -10.87 -4.51 8.09
CA MET A 241 -10.32 -5.42 7.11
C MET A 241 -10.76 -5.02 5.72
N ASN A 242 -9.83 -5.14 4.77
CA ASN A 242 -10.05 -4.93 3.35
C ASN A 242 -9.39 -6.08 2.58
N TRP A 243 -9.67 -6.16 1.29
CA TRP A 243 -8.99 -7.11 0.40
C TRP A 243 -8.37 -6.37 -0.79
N TYR A 244 -7.32 -6.94 -1.35
CA TYR A 244 -6.62 -6.42 -2.54
C TYR A 244 -6.21 -7.57 -3.46
N GLU A 245 -6.58 -7.48 -4.75
CA GLU A 245 -6.16 -8.45 -5.78
C GLU A 245 -4.77 -8.09 -6.32
N HIS A 246 -3.82 -9.01 -6.19
CA HIS A 246 -2.47 -8.85 -6.74
C HIS A 246 -2.43 -9.09 -8.25
N GLU A 247 -1.38 -8.59 -8.92
CA GLU A 247 -1.18 -8.85 -10.36
C GLU A 247 -1.02 -10.34 -10.68
N SER A 248 -0.62 -11.15 -9.68
CA SER A 248 -0.54 -12.61 -9.74
C SER A 248 -1.92 -13.30 -9.75
N GLY A 249 -2.99 -12.58 -9.39
CA GLY A 249 -4.35 -13.11 -9.21
C GLY A 249 -4.64 -13.65 -7.81
N GLU A 250 -3.70 -13.51 -6.87
CA GLU A 250 -3.90 -13.86 -5.46
C GLU A 250 -4.55 -12.70 -4.69
N ASP A 251 -5.40 -13.01 -3.72
CA ASP A 251 -6.07 -12.02 -2.88
C ASP A 251 -5.32 -11.81 -1.56
N GLU A 252 -5.04 -10.58 -1.22
CA GLU A 252 -4.46 -10.18 0.06
C GLU A 252 -5.53 -9.63 1.00
N LEU A 253 -5.61 -10.19 2.19
CA LEU A 253 -6.29 -9.65 3.37
C LEU A 253 -5.45 -8.53 4.01
N GLN A 254 -5.92 -7.30 3.89
CA GLN A 254 -5.34 -6.12 4.51
C GLN A 254 -6.04 -5.82 5.84
N VAL A 255 -5.25 -5.49 6.87
CA VAL A 255 -5.78 -5.20 8.22
C VAL A 255 -5.28 -3.86 8.72
N GLN A 256 -6.20 -3.05 9.24
CA GLN A 256 -5.93 -1.72 9.78
C GLN A 256 -6.48 -1.62 11.21
N PHE A 257 -5.61 -1.25 12.16
CA PHE A 257 -6.00 -0.98 13.55
C PHE A 257 -6.55 0.44 13.70
N GLN A 258 -7.65 0.60 14.42
CA GLN A 258 -8.29 1.89 14.65
C GLN A 258 -8.96 1.96 16.03
N ASP A 259 -9.08 3.17 16.59
CA ASP A 259 -9.67 3.40 17.92
C ASP A 259 -11.20 3.48 17.90
N THR A 260 -11.79 3.74 16.74
CA THR A 260 -13.25 3.86 16.53
C THR A 260 -13.69 3.10 15.27
N PRO A 261 -14.93 2.59 15.18
CA PRO A 261 -15.37 1.76 14.05
C PRO A 261 -15.65 2.53 12.73
N ASP A 262 -15.43 3.85 12.68
CA ASP A 262 -15.97 4.81 11.69
C ASP A 262 -17.52 4.84 11.65
N PRO A 263 -18.17 5.92 11.17
CA PRO A 263 -19.61 5.92 10.97
C PRO A 263 -19.97 5.00 9.79
N LEU A 264 -20.38 3.76 10.08
CA LEU A 264 -20.92 2.85 9.07
C LEU A 264 -22.26 3.39 8.52
N PRO A 265 -22.42 3.62 7.21
CA PRO A 265 -23.68 4.04 6.63
C PRO A 265 -24.68 2.87 6.67
N TYR A 266 -25.54 2.82 7.67
CA TYR A 266 -26.54 1.76 7.82
C TYR A 266 -27.55 1.77 6.67
N VAL A 267 -27.50 0.76 5.79
CA VAL A 267 -28.52 0.55 4.75
C VAL A 267 -29.65 -0.31 5.30
N THR A 268 -30.89 0.17 5.21
CA THR A 268 -32.09 -0.48 5.80
C THR A 268 -33.02 -1.13 4.77
N ASP A 269 -32.69 -1.08 3.47
CA ASP A 269 -33.60 -1.56 2.41
C ASP A 269 -33.46 -3.06 2.09
N ILE A 270 -34.61 -3.76 2.09
CA ILE A 270 -34.73 -5.21 1.92
C ILE A 270 -35.69 -5.53 0.78
N GLU A 271 -35.19 -6.15 -0.30
CA GLU A 271 -35.96 -7.10 -1.10
C GLU A 271 -35.05 -8.26 -1.55
N SER A 272 -35.31 -9.49 -1.06
CA SER A 272 -34.88 -10.71 -1.75
C SER A 272 -35.81 -11.87 -1.40
N PRO A 273 -36.51 -12.46 -2.38
CA PRO A 273 -37.57 -13.45 -2.12
C PRO A 273 -37.09 -14.86 -1.75
N ASN A 274 -35.78 -15.18 -1.80
CA ASN A 274 -35.29 -16.56 -1.70
C ASN A 274 -34.05 -16.80 -0.81
N ARG A 275 -33.68 -15.89 0.08
CA ARG A 275 -32.61 -16.14 1.08
C ARG A 275 -33.02 -15.53 2.42
N ILE A 276 -32.87 -16.29 3.51
CA ILE A 276 -32.96 -15.72 4.86
C ILE A 276 -31.69 -14.89 5.06
N ILE A 277 -31.74 -13.62 4.67
CA ILE A 277 -30.68 -12.66 4.93
C ILE A 277 -31.04 -11.98 6.26
N HIS A 278 -30.33 -12.33 7.33
CA HIS A 278 -30.34 -11.51 8.54
C HIS A 278 -29.40 -10.33 8.30
N LEU A 279 -29.91 -9.19 7.86
CA LEU A 279 -29.12 -7.96 7.83
C LEU A 279 -29.00 -7.46 9.27
N VAL A 280 -27.91 -7.83 9.92
CA VAL A 280 -27.52 -7.28 11.22
C VAL A 280 -26.20 -6.57 10.97
N SER A 281 -26.06 -5.34 11.46
CA SER A 281 -24.79 -4.60 11.40
C SER A 281 -23.79 -5.07 12.46
N GLU A 282 -24.16 -6.09 13.23
CA GLU A 282 -23.38 -6.61 14.34
C GLU A 282 -23.63 -8.12 14.49
N TYR A 283 -22.55 -8.90 14.59
CA TYR A 283 -22.58 -10.26 15.12
C TYR A 283 -21.81 -10.28 16.44
N SER A 284 -22.48 -10.51 17.55
CA SER A 284 -21.83 -10.60 18.87
C SER A 284 -21.36 -12.02 19.15
N PHE A 285 -20.13 -12.17 19.65
CA PHE A 285 -19.61 -13.46 20.08
C PHE A 285 -20.02 -13.79 21.52
N GLY A 286 -20.00 -15.07 21.89
CA GLY A 286 -19.99 -15.47 23.30
C GLY A 286 -18.63 -15.17 23.94
N ASP A 287 -18.58 -15.14 25.28
CA ASP A 287 -17.34 -14.89 26.02
C ASP A 287 -16.24 -15.91 25.64
N GLY A 288 -15.04 -15.42 25.35
CA GLY A 288 -13.90 -16.26 25.02
C GLY A 288 -12.67 -15.45 24.60
N GLU A 289 -11.57 -15.65 25.32
CA GLU A 289 -10.30 -15.03 24.99
C GLU A 289 -9.61 -15.79 23.84
N ILE A 290 -9.01 -15.05 22.92
CA ILE A 290 -8.18 -15.56 21.83
C ILE A 290 -7.00 -16.32 22.43
N GLU A 291 -6.95 -17.63 22.24
CA GLU A 291 -5.86 -18.49 22.72
C GLU A 291 -4.65 -18.44 21.78
N GLN A 292 -4.94 -18.32 20.48
CA GLN A 292 -3.95 -18.34 19.41
C GLN A 292 -4.46 -17.58 18.19
N ILE A 293 -3.55 -16.95 17.45
CA ILE A 293 -3.79 -16.29 16.18
C ILE A 293 -2.81 -16.88 15.17
N THR A 294 -3.32 -17.35 14.04
CA THR A 294 -2.50 -17.89 12.95
C THR A 294 -2.83 -17.15 11.67
N GLY A 295 -1.81 -16.75 10.92
CA GLY A 295 -1.95 -16.13 9.61
C GLY A 295 -1.33 -16.96 8.50
N TYR A 296 -2.09 -17.17 7.44
CA TYR A 296 -1.67 -17.86 6.22
C TYR A 296 -1.78 -16.94 5.01
N GLY A 297 -0.95 -17.16 4.00
CA GLY A 297 -1.08 -16.50 2.71
C GLY A 297 0.04 -16.87 1.75
N PHE A 298 0.50 -15.98 0.89
CA PHE A 298 1.51 -16.27 -0.14
C PHE A 298 2.76 -15.41 0.00
N LEU A 299 3.81 -15.80 -0.74
CA LEU A 299 5.05 -15.07 -0.84
C LEU A 299 5.21 -14.48 -2.24
N GLU A 300 5.57 -13.20 -2.34
CA GLU A 300 6.14 -12.63 -3.55
C GLU A 300 7.56 -12.11 -3.25
N GLY A 301 8.57 -12.84 -3.72
CA GLY A 301 9.96 -12.61 -3.32
C GLY A 301 10.17 -12.91 -1.83
N ASP A 302 10.73 -11.94 -1.10
CA ASP A 302 10.97 -12.03 0.35
C ASP A 302 9.82 -11.41 1.18
N GLN A 303 8.67 -11.15 0.57
CA GLN A 303 7.52 -10.48 1.21
C GLN A 303 6.36 -11.45 1.38
N GLY A 304 5.73 -11.44 2.56
CA GLY A 304 4.58 -12.28 2.89
C GLY A 304 3.27 -11.51 2.92
N TYR A 305 2.28 -11.99 2.18
CA TYR A 305 0.95 -11.38 2.02
C TYR A 305 -0.09 -12.30 2.63
N LEU A 306 -0.89 -11.80 3.58
CA LEU A 306 -1.89 -12.60 4.27
C LEU A 306 -3.12 -12.76 3.39
N CYS A 307 -3.72 -13.94 3.42
CA CYS A 307 -5.01 -14.25 2.81
C CYS A 307 -6.01 -14.68 3.87
N THR A 308 -5.53 -15.41 4.88
CA THR A 308 -6.37 -16.07 5.88
C THR A 308 -5.88 -15.75 7.29
N LEU A 309 -6.78 -15.27 8.13
CA LEU A 309 -6.57 -15.02 9.55
C LEU A 309 -7.44 -15.96 10.39
N ILE A 310 -6.83 -16.68 11.33
CA ILE A 310 -7.52 -17.64 12.19
C ILE A 310 -7.31 -17.26 13.64
N PHE A 311 -8.40 -17.02 14.35
CA PHE A 311 -8.43 -16.88 15.80
C PHE A 311 -8.93 -18.18 16.43
N LYS A 312 -8.10 -18.82 17.24
CA LYS A 312 -8.51 -19.92 18.12
C LYS A 312 -9.13 -19.33 19.38
N ILE A 313 -10.36 -19.72 19.68
CA ILE A 313 -11.10 -19.36 20.89
C ILE A 313 -11.46 -20.64 21.67
N PRO A 314 -11.88 -20.58 22.94
CA PRO A 314 -12.00 -21.78 23.79
C PRO A 314 -12.89 -22.88 23.22
N ASN A 315 -13.92 -22.52 22.45
CA ASN A 315 -14.90 -23.46 21.91
C ASN A 315 -14.92 -23.52 20.37
N GLY A 316 -13.88 -23.04 19.69
CA GLY A 316 -13.82 -23.09 18.23
C GLY A 316 -12.82 -22.13 17.59
N TYR A 317 -13.15 -21.72 16.37
CA TYR A 317 -12.32 -20.89 15.52
C TYR A 317 -13.17 -19.80 14.87
N VAL A 318 -12.59 -18.60 14.77
CA VAL A 318 -13.05 -17.54 13.88
C VAL A 318 -12.03 -17.42 12.77
N THR A 319 -12.44 -17.72 11.54
CA THR A 319 -11.58 -17.67 10.35
C THR A 319 -12.06 -16.57 9.45
N ILE A 320 -11.15 -15.75 8.96
CA ILE A 320 -11.43 -14.67 8.01
C ILE A 320 -10.54 -14.91 6.79
N GLU A 321 -11.16 -15.02 5.64
CA GLU A 321 -10.51 -15.35 4.37
C GLU A 321 -10.91 -14.31 3.32
N SER A 322 -9.91 -13.75 2.62
CA SER A 322 -10.14 -12.85 1.49
C SER A 322 -10.51 -13.65 0.24
N PHE A 323 -11.58 -13.23 -0.44
CA PHE A 323 -11.96 -13.70 -1.77
C PHE A 323 -12.19 -12.50 -2.71
N PRO A 324 -12.18 -12.70 -4.04
CA PRO A 324 -12.41 -11.60 -4.97
C PRO A 324 -13.80 -10.99 -4.76
N GLY A 325 -13.84 -9.73 -4.37
CA GLY A 325 -15.08 -8.98 -4.16
C GLY A 325 -15.82 -9.25 -2.86
N VAL A 326 -15.36 -10.17 -1.99
CA VAL A 326 -16.02 -10.50 -0.73
C VAL A 326 -15.04 -11.14 0.27
N MET A 327 -15.18 -10.85 1.55
CA MET A 327 -14.53 -11.62 2.62
C MET A 327 -15.52 -12.62 3.21
N GLU A 328 -15.02 -13.81 3.51
CA GLU A 328 -15.77 -14.86 4.19
C GLU A 328 -15.26 -15.02 5.62
N ILE A 329 -16.18 -14.92 6.58
CA ILE A 329 -15.91 -15.18 7.99
C ILE A 329 -16.62 -16.48 8.39
N ARG A 330 -15.85 -17.49 8.80
CA ARG A 330 -16.35 -18.78 9.28
C ARG A 330 -16.19 -18.87 10.79
N ILE A 331 -17.27 -19.24 11.48
CA ILE A 331 -17.28 -19.44 12.93
C ILE A 331 -17.74 -20.86 13.18
N GLY A 332 -16.89 -21.68 13.79
CA GLY A 332 -17.23 -23.09 14.01
C GLY A 332 -16.26 -23.82 14.94
N LYS A 333 -16.57 -25.08 15.27
CA LYS A 333 -15.78 -25.89 16.21
C LYS A 333 -14.50 -26.48 15.61
N GLN A 334 -14.48 -26.66 14.29
CA GLN A 334 -13.36 -27.29 13.59
C GLN A 334 -12.36 -26.25 13.13
N LYS A 335 -11.06 -26.59 13.22
CA LYS A 335 -10.01 -25.77 12.60
C LYS A 335 -10.24 -25.82 11.09
N PRO A 336 -10.23 -24.68 10.38
CA PRO A 336 -10.39 -24.68 8.93
C PRO A 336 -9.27 -25.49 8.26
N GLU A 337 -9.60 -26.15 7.16
CA GLU A 337 -8.58 -26.66 6.25
C GLU A 337 -7.91 -25.46 5.57
N ARG A 338 -6.58 -25.43 5.57
CA ARG A 338 -5.82 -24.42 4.84
C ARG A 338 -5.82 -24.74 3.34
N SER A 339 -5.77 -23.71 2.50
CA SER A 339 -5.42 -23.89 1.09
C SER A 339 -4.03 -24.56 0.98
N LEU A 340 -3.87 -25.43 -0.01
CA LEU A 340 -2.60 -26.14 -0.26
C LEU A 340 -1.49 -25.20 -0.75
N PHE A 341 -1.86 -24.01 -1.23
CA PHE A 341 -0.94 -23.01 -1.76
C PHE A 341 -0.48 -22.02 -0.69
N ASP A 342 -1.16 -21.98 0.46
CA ASP A 342 -0.86 -21.03 1.50
C ASP A 342 0.35 -21.47 2.35
N VAL A 343 1.26 -20.53 2.57
CA VAL A 343 2.34 -20.63 3.53
C VAL A 343 1.93 -20.05 4.89
N LEU A 344 2.52 -20.58 5.96
CA LEU A 344 2.37 -20.00 7.29
C LEU A 344 3.20 -18.72 7.38
N LEU A 345 2.56 -17.58 7.65
CA LEU A 345 3.23 -16.29 7.81
C LEU A 345 3.59 -16.01 9.27
N PHE A 346 2.67 -16.30 10.19
CA PHE A 346 2.89 -16.13 11.62
C PHE A 346 1.96 -17.02 12.44
N GLU A 347 2.38 -17.29 13.68
CA GLU A 347 1.55 -17.95 14.69
C GLU A 347 1.88 -17.36 16.08
N TRP A 348 0.89 -16.81 16.75
CA TRP A 348 0.99 -16.23 18.09
C TRP A 348 0.06 -16.97 19.04
N GLY A 349 0.55 -17.46 20.17
CA GLY A 349 -0.29 -18.17 21.14
C GLY A 349 0.15 -17.93 22.58
N ARG A 350 -0.71 -18.33 23.53
CA ARG A 350 -0.34 -18.32 24.96
C ARG A 350 0.85 -19.27 25.19
N GLY A 351 2.01 -18.72 25.54
CA GLY A 351 3.23 -19.47 25.79
C GLY A 351 4.17 -19.62 24.58
N ALA A 352 3.90 -18.95 23.45
CA ALA A 352 4.83 -18.83 22.33
C ALA A 352 5.87 -17.73 22.63
N ASP A 353 6.71 -17.97 23.63
CA ASP A 353 8.03 -17.34 23.77
C ASP A 353 9.07 -18.46 23.69
N GLU A 354 9.35 -18.94 22.48
CA GLU A 354 10.65 -19.52 22.09
C GLU A 354 11.01 -19.08 20.67
#